data_AF-A0A7X5U0D4-F1
#
_entry.id   AF-A0A7X5U0D4-F1
#
_cell.length_a   1.000
_cell.length_b   1.000
_cell.length_c   1.000
_cell.angle_alpha   90.00
_cell.angle_beta   90.00
_cell.angle_gamma   90.00
#
_symmetry.space_group_name_H-M   'P 1'
#
loop_
_entity.id
_entity.type
_entity.pdbx_description
1 polymer ?
#
loop_
_entity_poly.entity_id
_entity_poly.type
_entity_poly.pdbx_seq_one_letter_code
_entity_poly.pdbx_strand_id
1 'polypeptide(L)'
;MALVPDFLIDDEFAIEDISTGVHASGFGMLAGGRSFSFHVQDRQSLVVEVYRPRLSGPVPQQEDVVATAVRSLTDIDLSDERSLTAAVRDAVAAAGPVVRTAR
;
A
#
# COMPACT_ATOMS: atom_id res chain seq x y z
N MET A 1 -28.85 -13.01 -21.06
CA MET A 1 -28.44 -11.80 -20.33
C MET A 1 -27.17 -12.16 -19.59
N ALA A 2 -26.02 -11.92 -20.22
CA ALA A 2 -24.72 -12.24 -19.62
C ALA A 2 -24.44 -11.20 -18.54
N LEU A 3 -24.43 -11.63 -17.28
CA LEU A 3 -23.85 -10.85 -16.20
C LEU A 3 -22.44 -11.43 -16.00
N VAL A 4 -21.48 -10.53 -16.11
CA VAL A 4 -20.04 -10.78 -16.06
C VAL A 4 -19.72 -11.65 -14.85
N PRO A 5 -18.88 -12.68 -14.97
CA PRO A 5 -18.56 -13.51 -13.83
C PRO A 5 -17.75 -12.72 -12.80
N ASP A 6 -18.05 -12.88 -11.51
CA ASP A 6 -17.37 -12.22 -10.37
C ASP A 6 -15.84 -12.49 -10.28
N PHE A 7 -15.25 -13.20 -11.24
CA PHE A 7 -13.81 -13.43 -11.35
C PHE A 7 -13.08 -12.41 -12.23
N LEU A 8 -13.75 -11.34 -12.70
CA LEU A 8 -13.14 -10.27 -13.51
C LEU A 8 -13.14 -8.89 -12.84
N ILE A 9 -13.34 -8.84 -11.51
CA ILE A 9 -12.87 -7.68 -10.74
C ILE A 9 -11.56 -8.14 -10.11
N ASP A 10 -10.44 -7.80 -10.74
CA ASP A 10 -9.16 -7.76 -10.06
C ASP A 10 -9.25 -6.65 -8.99
N ASP A 11 -9.96 -6.92 -7.89
CA ASP A 11 -9.88 -6.16 -6.63
C ASP A 11 -8.51 -6.43 -5.95
N GLU A 12 -7.44 -6.47 -6.74
CA GLU A 12 -6.10 -6.80 -6.27
C GLU A 12 -5.42 -5.59 -5.64
N PHE A 13 -5.77 -4.37 -6.08
CA PHE A 13 -5.23 -3.12 -5.59
C PHE A 13 -6.20 -1.96 -5.80
N ALA A 14 -6.62 -1.33 -4.70
CA ALA A 14 -7.42 -0.11 -4.71
C ALA A 14 -6.87 0.87 -3.67
N ILE A 15 -6.71 2.14 -4.04
CA ILE A 15 -6.41 3.23 -3.10
C ILE A 15 -7.74 3.85 -2.66
N GLU A 16 -7.95 3.96 -1.36
CA GLU A 16 -9.17 4.56 -0.77
C GLU A 16 -8.98 6.05 -0.51
N ASP A 17 -7.81 6.43 -0.02
CA ASP A 17 -7.45 7.82 0.26
C ASP A 17 -6.00 8.08 -0.13
N ILE A 18 -5.77 9.26 -0.70
CA ILE A 18 -4.48 9.71 -1.20
C ILE A 18 -4.32 11.22 -0.98
N SER A 19 -3.28 11.58 -0.25
CA SER A 19 -2.76 12.93 -0.18
C SER A 19 -1.47 13.00 -0.97
N THR A 20 -1.37 13.96 -1.88
CA THR A 20 -0.16 14.22 -2.70
C THR A 20 0.78 15.22 -2.01
N GLY A 21 1.96 15.43 -2.61
CA GLY A 21 2.97 16.41 -2.18
C GLY A 21 4.13 15.80 -1.39
N VAL A 22 4.96 16.66 -0.79
CA VAL A 22 6.20 16.28 -0.08
C VAL A 22 5.97 15.41 1.17
N HIS A 23 4.73 15.38 1.67
CA HIS A 23 4.26 14.55 2.77
C HIS A 23 3.16 13.59 2.29
N ALA A 24 3.25 13.15 1.03
CA ALA A 24 2.25 12.27 0.45
C ALA A 24 2.04 11.02 1.31
N SER A 25 0.79 10.62 1.44
CA SER A 25 0.38 9.48 2.25
C SER A 25 -1.00 9.00 1.82
N GLY A 26 -1.36 7.81 2.26
CA GLY A 26 -2.67 7.25 1.96
C GLY A 26 -2.79 5.81 2.40
N PHE A 27 -3.93 5.21 2.08
CA PHE A 27 -4.22 3.82 2.40
C PHE A 27 -5.18 3.22 1.37
N GLY A 28 -5.27 1.89 1.39
CA GLY A 28 -6.11 1.16 0.46
C GLY A 28 -6.24 -0.32 0.79
N MET A 29 -6.86 -1.04 -0.14
CA MET A 29 -7.09 -2.48 -0.06
C MET A 29 -6.34 -3.24 -1.15
N LEU A 30 -5.99 -4.47 -0.80
CA LEU A 30 -5.43 -5.49 -1.68
C LEU A 30 -6.36 -6.71 -1.74
N ALA A 31 -6.06 -7.62 -2.67
CA ALA A 31 -6.72 -8.92 -2.73
C ALA A 31 -6.70 -9.66 -1.39
N GLY A 32 -7.77 -10.42 -1.13
CA GLY A 32 -7.89 -11.23 0.08
C GLY A 32 -8.21 -10.44 1.36
N GLY A 33 -8.69 -9.20 1.23
CA GLY A 33 -9.12 -8.36 2.36
C GLY A 33 -7.97 -7.86 3.21
N ARG A 34 -6.79 -7.69 2.60
CA ARG A 34 -5.62 -7.08 3.24
C ARG A 34 -5.68 -5.58 2.97
N SER A 35 -5.35 -4.78 3.97
CA SER A 35 -5.15 -3.34 3.78
C SER A 35 -3.67 -3.02 3.70
N PHE A 36 -3.36 -1.88 3.10
CA PHE A 36 -2.02 -1.31 3.12
C PHE A 36 -2.10 0.18 3.43
N SER A 37 -1.00 0.72 3.95
CA SER A 37 -0.77 2.16 4.03
C SER A 37 0.52 2.50 3.30
N PHE A 38 0.63 3.76 2.89
CA PHE A 38 1.86 4.31 2.39
C PHE A 38 2.09 5.72 2.90
N HIS A 39 3.35 6.12 3.03
CA HIS A 39 3.73 7.48 3.37
C HIS A 39 5.12 7.82 2.85
N VAL A 40 5.36 9.11 2.63
CA VAL A 40 6.68 9.64 2.29
C VAL A 40 7.47 9.89 3.57
N GLN A 41 8.57 9.17 3.73
CA GLN A 41 9.59 9.37 4.75
C GLN A 41 10.76 10.19 4.17
N ASP A 42 11.32 11.09 4.99
CA ASP A 42 12.48 11.92 4.67
C ASP A 42 12.40 12.67 3.32
N ARG A 43 11.18 12.96 2.86
CA ARG A 43 10.82 13.64 1.59
C ARG A 43 11.24 12.92 0.30
N GLN A 44 11.80 11.72 0.39
CA GLN A 44 12.40 11.05 -0.76
C GLN A 44 12.22 9.53 -0.75
N SER A 45 11.63 8.97 0.31
CA SER A 45 11.43 7.52 0.44
C SER A 45 9.94 7.23 0.58
N LEU A 46 9.40 6.41 -0.32
CA LEU A 46 8.07 5.85 -0.17
C LEU A 46 8.16 4.59 0.70
N VAL A 47 7.46 4.60 1.82
CA VAL A 47 7.30 3.44 2.68
C VAL A 47 5.91 2.87 2.45
N VAL A 48 5.83 1.57 2.18
CA VAL A 48 4.58 0.83 2.09
C VAL A 48 4.56 -0.23 3.20
N GLU A 49 3.45 -0.30 3.91
CA GLU A 49 3.18 -1.30 4.93
C GLU A 49 1.92 -2.07 4.56
N VAL A 50 2.03 -3.39 4.46
CA VAL A 50 0.88 -4.27 4.21
C VAL A 50 0.50 -4.98 5.49
N TYR A 51 -0.77 -4.84 5.88
CA TYR A 51 -1.29 -5.40 7.11
C TYR A 51 -1.84 -6.82 6.92
N ARG A 52 -1.91 -7.55 8.03
CA ARG A 52 -2.57 -8.86 8.10
C ARG A 52 -4.07 -8.69 7.81
N PRO A 53 -4.73 -9.67 7.17
CA PRO A 53 -6.16 -9.63 7.02
C PRO A 53 -6.85 -9.70 8.38
N ARG A 54 -8.05 -9.11 8.50
CA ARG A 54 -8.90 -9.15 9.71
C ARG A 54 -8.21 -8.57 10.95
N LEU A 55 -7.81 -7.30 10.85
CA LEU A 55 -7.33 -6.52 11.98
C LEU A 55 -8.32 -6.59 13.15
N SER A 56 -7.80 -6.90 14.34
CA SER A 56 -8.63 -7.18 15.53
C SER A 56 -8.92 -5.92 16.37
N GLY A 57 -8.39 -4.76 15.95
CA GLY A 57 -8.55 -3.48 16.65
C GLY A 57 -8.69 -2.31 15.67
N PRO A 58 -9.14 -1.14 16.16
CA PRO A 58 -9.44 0.03 15.32
C PRO A 58 -8.19 0.69 14.71
N VAL A 59 -7.01 0.47 15.31
CA VAL A 59 -5.74 1.04 14.84
C VAL A 59 -4.75 -0.11 14.62
N PRO A 60 -4.32 -0.38 13.37
CA PRO A 60 -3.28 -1.35 13.09
C PRO A 60 -1.99 -1.00 13.85
N GLN A 61 -1.36 -2.00 14.45
CA GLN A 61 -0.07 -1.85 15.13
C GLN A 61 1.08 -2.31 14.22
N GLN A 62 2.33 -1.98 14.53
CA GLN A 62 3.49 -2.47 13.76
C GLN A 62 3.55 -4.01 13.68
N GLU A 63 3.09 -4.69 14.72
CA GLU A 63 2.96 -6.16 14.75
C GLU A 63 1.97 -6.72 13.72
N ASP A 64 1.04 -5.90 13.23
CA ASP A 64 0.10 -6.27 12.18
C ASP A 64 0.72 -6.16 10.77
N VAL A 65 1.88 -5.50 10.62
CA VAL A 65 2.59 -5.39 9.35
C VAL A 65 3.23 -6.73 9.01
N VAL A 66 2.77 -7.33 7.92
CA VAL A 66 3.23 -8.64 7.45
C VAL A 66 4.16 -8.53 6.25
N ALA A 67 4.13 -7.42 5.51
CA ALA A 67 5.06 -7.12 4.45
C ALA A 67 5.36 -5.61 4.37
N THR A 68 6.55 -5.26 3.92
CA THR A 68 6.96 -3.86 3.74
C THR A 68 7.80 -3.69 2.48
N ALA A 69 7.73 -2.50 1.89
CA ALA A 69 8.65 -2.03 0.88
C ALA A 69 9.11 -0.61 1.22
N VAL A 70 10.38 -0.32 0.91
CA VAL A 70 10.92 1.03 0.91
C VAL A 70 11.48 1.28 -0.48
N ARG A 71 11.00 2.34 -1.15
CA ARG A 71 11.42 2.69 -2.51
C ARG A 71 11.82 4.16 -2.56
N SER A 72 12.91 4.47 -3.26
CA SER A 72 13.27 5.86 -3.55
C SER A 72 12.21 6.53 -4.43
N LEU A 73 11.92 7.80 -4.18
CA LEU A 73 11.04 8.67 -4.97
C LEU A 73 11.81 9.61 -5.89
N THR A 74 13.11 9.39 -6.08
CA THR A 74 13.89 10.11 -7.10
C THR A 74 13.20 10.00 -8.46
N ASP A 75 13.09 11.13 -9.16
CA ASP A 75 12.46 11.27 -10.48
C ASP A 75 10.95 11.00 -10.53
N ILE A 76 10.25 11.03 -9.38
CA ILE A 76 8.78 10.97 -9.32
C ILE A 76 8.18 12.32 -8.92
N ASP A 77 7.19 12.77 -9.67
CA ASP A 77 6.38 13.92 -9.29
C ASP A 77 5.37 13.52 -8.20
N LEU A 78 5.63 13.94 -6.97
CA LEU A 78 4.76 13.69 -5.82
C LEU A 78 3.49 14.55 -5.82
N SER A 79 3.45 15.61 -6.63
CA SER A 79 2.28 16.49 -6.75
C SER A 79 1.23 15.91 -7.68
N ASP A 80 1.65 15.01 -8.58
CA ASP A 80 0.76 14.29 -9.48
C ASP A 80 0.27 12.98 -8.85
N GLU A 81 -1.04 12.91 -8.62
CA GLU A 81 -1.73 11.76 -8.06
C GLU A 81 -1.49 10.47 -8.87
N ARG A 82 -1.39 10.58 -10.21
CA ARG A 82 -1.19 9.42 -11.09
C ARG A 82 0.21 8.84 -10.94
N SER A 83 1.22 9.71 -10.92
CA SER A 83 2.61 9.34 -10.68
C SER A 83 2.81 8.69 -9.32
N LEU A 84 2.19 9.26 -8.27
CA LEU A 84 2.21 8.69 -6.93
C LEU A 84 1.50 7.33 -6.87
N THR A 85 0.32 7.20 -7.48
CA THR A 85 -0.44 5.95 -7.53
C THR A 85 0.35 4.83 -8.21
N ALA A 86 1.04 5.12 -9.31
CA ALA A 86 1.90 4.15 -9.99
C ALA A 86 3.06 3.71 -9.09
N ALA A 87 3.73 4.65 -8.42
CA ALA A 87 4.82 4.34 -7.50
C ALA A 87 4.38 3.48 -6.30
N VAL A 88 3.18 3.74 -5.76
CA VAL A 88 2.57 2.95 -4.68
C VAL A 88 2.25 1.53 -5.17
N ARG A 89 1.65 1.40 -6.35
CA ARG A 89 1.34 0.09 -6.94
C ARG A 89 2.61 -0.75 -7.12
N ASP A 90 3.67 -0.15 -7.66
CA ASP A 90 4.96 -0.83 -7.85
C ASP A 90 5.59 -1.25 -6.50
N ALA A 91 5.53 -0.37 -5.50
CA ALA A 91 6.05 -0.65 -4.16
C ALA A 91 5.25 -1.75 -3.45
N VAL A 92 3.92 -1.78 -3.59
CA VAL A 92 3.07 -2.88 -3.11
C VAL A 92 3.44 -4.20 -3.78
N ALA A 93 3.63 -4.21 -5.10
CA ALA A 93 4.05 -5.41 -5.83
C ALA A 93 5.44 -5.92 -5.40
N ALA A 94 6.32 -5.01 -4.94
CA ALA A 94 7.64 -5.33 -4.42
C ALA A 94 7.69 -5.62 -2.90
N ALA A 95 6.56 -5.51 -2.18
CA ALA A 95 6.53 -5.66 -0.73
C ALA A 95 6.92 -7.08 -0.29
N GLY A 96 8.01 -7.17 0.46
CA GLY A 96 8.54 -8.43 0.98
C GLY A 96 8.03 -8.74 2.39
N PRO A 97 7.90 -10.02 2.78
CA PRO A 97 7.50 -10.40 4.13
C PRO A 97 8.44 -9.82 5.20
N VAL A 98 7.88 -9.34 6.31
CA VAL A 98 8.68 -8.89 7.46
C VAL A 98 9.24 -10.12 8.18
N VAL A 99 10.57 -10.25 8.20
CA VAL A 99 11.25 -11.30 8.98
C VAL A 99 11.18 -10.93 10.46
N ARG A 100 10.30 -11.60 11.21
CA ARG A 100 10.23 -11.45 12.67
C ARG A 100 11.21 -12.42 13.31
N THR A 101 12.31 -11.90 13.86
CA THR A 101 13.12 -12.68 14.80
C THR A 101 12.27 -12.93 16.04
N ALA A 102 11.80 -14.17 16.20
CA ALA A 102 11.21 -14.61 17.45
C ALA A 102 12.25 -14.38 18.57
N ARG A 103 11.90 -13.54 19.54
CA ARG A 103 12.75 -13.24 20.69
C ARG A 103 12.20 -13.93 21.92
#